data_AF-A0A382P945-F1
#
_entry.id   AF-A0A382P945-F1
#
_cell.length_a   1.000
_cell.length_b   1.000
_cell.length_c   1.000
_cell.angle_alpha   90.00
_cell.angle_beta   90.00
_cell.angle_gamma   90.00
#
_symmetry.space_group_name_H-M   'P 1'
#
loop_
_entity.id
_entity.type
_entity.pdbx_description
1 polymer ?
#
loop_
_entity_poly.entity_id
_entity_poly.type
_entity_poly.pdbx_seq_one_letter_code
_entity_poly.pdbx_strand_id
1 'polypeptide(L)'
;MARTTKITLIIAIALAHLAEAAAPSGAKPRPRDTVKVTPAREKIIEGAMKYIASKQKSNGSWGESSFERGHPVAITGYALIALQAAGNLPGEGPHGKTVKKGMDYLLNEMGPDGIYGARASGQYMYGHGIATIALGELYGQTQSKAIRPKLERAIKLIIASQNSQGGWRYRPMVRDADISVTVLQVVALRAAKNAGVDVPQRTIDNAVKYVKACHNSSSGGFSYQPGSSPGFARTAAAIYSLQVCGLYDDPLVLKGSKYLIANHRSSQEWYVYG
;
A
#
# COMPACT_ATOMS: atom_id res chain seq x y z
N MET A 1 -44.59 -50.69 20.92
CA MET A 1 -44.93 -49.65 19.93
C MET A 1 -44.41 -48.31 20.44
N ALA A 2 -43.31 -47.81 19.89
CA ALA A 2 -42.83 -46.45 20.13
C ALA A 2 -42.22 -45.93 18.83
N ARG A 3 -42.75 -44.81 18.34
CA ARG A 3 -42.43 -44.18 17.05
C ARG A 3 -41.16 -43.33 17.17
N THR A 4 -40.19 -43.59 16.30
CA THR A 4 -39.03 -42.74 16.04
C THR A 4 -39.42 -41.68 15.02
N THR A 5 -39.55 -40.42 15.44
CA THR A 5 -39.83 -39.29 14.54
C THR A 5 -38.51 -38.63 14.14
N LYS A 6 -38.26 -38.59 12.84
CA LYS A 6 -37.09 -38.04 12.17
C LYS A 6 -37.02 -36.51 12.35
N ILE A 7 -35.96 -36.01 12.98
CA ILE A 7 -35.59 -34.58 12.96
C ILE A 7 -34.43 -34.45 11.97
N THR A 8 -34.75 -34.23 10.70
CA THR A 8 -33.74 -33.93 9.67
C THR A 8 -34.38 -33.08 8.58
N LEU A 9 -34.82 -31.86 8.92
CA LEU A 9 -35.25 -30.88 7.90
C LEU A 9 -35.32 -29.43 8.42
N ILE A 10 -34.24 -28.88 8.99
CA ILE A 10 -34.15 -27.41 9.24
C ILE A 10 -32.82 -26.78 8.80
N ILE A 11 -31.76 -27.57 8.49
CA ILE A 11 -30.45 -27.01 8.14
C ILE A 11 -30.35 -26.56 6.65
N ALA A 12 -31.28 -26.97 5.78
CA ALA A 12 -31.19 -26.69 4.34
C ALA A 12 -31.71 -25.30 3.92
N ILE A 13 -32.46 -24.57 4.76
CA ILE A 13 -33.11 -23.31 4.37
C ILE A 13 -32.29 -22.06 4.75
N ALA A 14 -31.36 -22.17 5.70
CA ALA A 14 -30.50 -21.03 6.09
C ALA A 14 -29.29 -20.80 5.14
N LEU A 15 -29.01 -21.74 4.23
CA LEU A 15 -27.92 -21.64 3.25
C LEU A 15 -28.35 -21.01 1.91
N ALA A 16 -29.64 -20.79 1.69
CA ALA A 16 -30.19 -20.28 0.42
C ALA A 16 -30.26 -18.74 0.33
N HIS A 17 -29.85 -18.00 1.37
CA HIS A 17 -29.90 -16.53 1.39
C HIS A 17 -28.52 -15.83 1.46
N LEU A 18 -27.43 -16.57 1.26
CA LEU A 18 -26.07 -16.01 1.17
C LEU A 18 -25.49 -16.01 -0.25
N ALA A 19 -26.27 -16.41 -1.27
CA ALA A 19 -25.81 -16.52 -2.64
C ALA A 19 -26.09 -15.26 -3.51
N GLU A 20 -26.72 -14.22 -2.97
CA GLU A 20 -27.24 -13.10 -3.78
C GLU A 20 -26.57 -11.74 -3.50
N ALA A 21 -25.25 -11.73 -3.34
CA ALA A 21 -24.46 -10.50 -3.23
C ALA A 21 -23.17 -10.50 -4.07
N ALA A 22 -23.14 -11.29 -5.15
CA ALA A 22 -22.13 -11.17 -6.19
C ALA A 22 -22.85 -11.07 -7.54
N ALA A 23 -23.38 -9.89 -7.85
CA ALA A 23 -23.74 -9.57 -9.22
C ALA A 23 -22.53 -9.91 -10.10
N PRO A 24 -22.69 -10.70 -11.17
CA PRO A 24 -21.58 -11.01 -12.06
C PRO A 24 -21.14 -9.70 -12.70
N SER A 25 -19.96 -9.22 -12.29
CA SER A 25 -19.27 -8.17 -13.00
C SER A 25 -19.15 -8.62 -14.46
N GLY A 26 -19.80 -7.90 -15.39
CA GLY A 26 -19.65 -8.12 -16.83
C GLY A 26 -18.23 -7.90 -17.36
N ALA A 27 -17.24 -7.76 -16.47
CA ALA A 27 -15.84 -7.73 -16.81
C ALA A 27 -15.40 -9.11 -17.32
N LYS A 28 -14.85 -9.13 -18.54
CA LYS A 28 -14.14 -10.29 -19.08
C LYS A 28 -13.10 -10.77 -18.04
N PRO A 29 -12.96 -12.09 -17.83
CA PRO A 29 -11.89 -12.62 -16.98
C PRO A 29 -10.55 -12.03 -17.44
N ARG A 30 -9.78 -11.46 -16.51
CA ARG A 30 -8.42 -11.02 -16.84
C ARG A 30 -7.65 -12.23 -17.38
N PRO A 31 -6.94 -12.11 -18.51
CA PRO A 31 -6.08 -13.18 -19.00
C PRO A 31 -5.16 -13.68 -17.88
N ARG A 32 -5.05 -14.99 -17.72
CA ARG A 32 -4.08 -15.55 -16.76
C ARG A 32 -2.69 -15.12 -17.19
N ASP A 33 -1.94 -14.56 -16.25
CA ASP A 33 -0.57 -14.14 -16.49
C ASP A 33 0.28 -15.37 -16.84
N THR A 34 1.01 -15.31 -17.95
CA THR A 34 1.85 -16.41 -18.45
C THR A 34 3.29 -16.29 -17.96
N VAL A 35 3.61 -15.28 -17.15
CA VAL A 35 4.95 -15.06 -16.60
C VAL A 35 5.34 -16.24 -15.70
N LYS A 36 6.41 -16.94 -16.08
CA LYS A 36 7.06 -17.97 -15.25
C LYS A 36 8.36 -17.41 -14.66
N VAL A 37 8.52 -17.55 -13.35
CA VAL A 37 9.81 -17.33 -12.69
C VAL A 37 10.72 -18.50 -13.06
N THR A 38 11.85 -18.21 -13.71
CA THR A 38 12.81 -19.24 -14.10
C THR A 38 13.68 -19.62 -12.90
N PRO A 39 14.29 -20.81 -12.86
CA PRO A 39 15.20 -21.19 -11.77
C PRO A 39 16.34 -20.20 -11.54
N ALA A 40 16.84 -19.58 -12.61
CA ALA A 40 17.86 -18.52 -12.51
C ALA A 40 17.33 -17.26 -11.81
N ARG A 41 16.08 -16.86 -12.09
CA ARG A 41 15.43 -15.71 -11.43
C ARG A 41 15.11 -16.02 -9.98
N GLU A 42 14.67 -17.25 -9.67
CA GLU A 42 14.43 -17.71 -8.31
C GLU A 42 15.69 -17.54 -7.45
N LYS A 43 16.83 -18.02 -7.94
CA LYS A 43 18.13 -17.88 -7.25
C LYS A 43 18.53 -16.41 -7.00
N ILE A 44 18.18 -15.50 -7.92
CA ILE A 44 18.41 -14.07 -7.73
C ILE A 44 17.52 -13.51 -6.62
N ILE A 45 16.23 -13.88 -6.61
CA ILE A 45 15.26 -13.46 -5.58
C ILE A 45 15.71 -13.98 -4.21
N GLU A 46 16.06 -15.26 -4.10
CA GLU A 46 16.60 -15.86 -2.87
C GLU A 46 17.85 -15.12 -2.37
N GLY A 47 18.78 -14.81 -3.28
CA GLY A 47 19.98 -14.03 -2.96
C GLY A 47 19.66 -12.63 -2.44
N ALA A 48 18.69 -11.94 -3.06
CA ALA A 48 18.23 -10.63 -2.63
C ALA A 48 17.54 -10.69 -1.25
N MET A 49 16.70 -11.69 -0.99
CA MET A 49 16.05 -11.86 0.31
C MET A 49 17.06 -12.15 1.42
N LYS A 50 18.07 -12.99 1.14
CA LYS A 50 19.19 -13.23 2.04
C LYS A 50 19.98 -11.96 2.34
N TYR A 51 20.24 -11.14 1.31
CA TYR A 51 20.91 -9.85 1.48
C TYR A 51 20.09 -8.91 2.36
N ILE A 52 18.81 -8.69 2.05
CA ILE A 52 17.91 -7.83 2.85
C ILE A 52 17.87 -8.33 4.29
N ALA A 53 17.70 -9.64 4.50
CA ALA A 53 17.64 -10.20 5.84
C ALA A 53 18.94 -9.99 6.64
N SER A 54 20.10 -10.08 5.98
CA SER A 54 21.41 -9.85 6.61
C SER A 54 21.64 -8.41 7.09
N LYS A 55 20.89 -7.45 6.54
CA LYS A 55 20.99 -6.02 6.88
C LYS A 55 20.05 -5.60 8.02
N GLN A 56 19.23 -6.50 8.54
CA GLN A 56 18.35 -6.19 9.67
C GLN A 56 19.17 -5.94 10.94
N LYS A 57 18.87 -4.83 11.63
CA LYS A 57 19.49 -4.48 12.91
C LYS A 57 18.91 -5.30 14.06
N SER A 58 19.60 -5.33 15.20
CA SER A 58 19.17 -6.08 16.39
C SER A 58 17.78 -5.69 16.91
N ASN A 59 17.39 -4.42 16.77
CA ASN A 59 16.07 -3.90 17.13
C ASN A 59 14.96 -4.21 16.10
N GLY A 60 15.27 -4.92 15.01
CA GLY A 60 14.32 -5.31 13.96
C GLY A 60 14.19 -4.33 12.80
N SER A 61 14.74 -3.12 12.91
CA SER A 61 14.72 -2.10 11.85
C SER A 61 15.75 -2.32 10.74
N TRP A 62 15.56 -1.64 9.61
CA TRP A 62 16.55 -1.48 8.55
C TRP A 62 17.01 -0.02 8.42
N GLY A 63 18.23 0.16 7.89
CA GLY A 63 18.85 1.45 7.59
C GLY A 63 20.35 1.40 7.85
N GLU A 64 21.14 1.29 6.78
CA GLU A 64 22.59 1.13 6.79
C GLU A 64 23.28 2.50 6.71
N SER A 65 22.93 3.34 5.74
CA SER A 65 23.54 4.64 5.54
C SER A 65 23.15 5.67 6.61
N SER A 66 23.95 6.72 6.78
CA SER A 66 23.63 7.81 7.71
C SER A 66 22.29 8.48 7.39
N PHE A 67 21.95 8.57 6.11
CA PHE A 67 20.65 9.09 5.66
C PHE A 67 19.50 8.15 6.03
N GLU A 68 19.63 6.85 5.75
CA GLU A 68 18.61 5.85 6.08
C GLU A 68 18.34 5.74 7.58
N ARG A 69 19.36 5.93 8.43
CA ARG A 69 19.19 5.97 9.88
C ARG A 69 18.30 7.11 10.36
N GLY A 70 18.07 8.15 9.55
CA GLY A 70 17.08 9.19 9.77
C GLY A 70 15.64 8.80 9.41
N HIS A 71 15.46 7.68 8.69
CA HIS A 71 14.17 7.23 8.16
C HIS A 71 13.88 5.72 8.41
N PRO A 72 14.18 5.16 9.59
CA PRO A 72 14.17 3.71 9.80
C PRO A 72 12.77 3.09 9.62
N VAL A 73 11.69 3.85 9.88
CA VAL A 73 10.30 3.42 9.65
C VAL A 73 10.05 3.16 8.16
N ALA A 74 10.46 4.09 7.29
CA ALA A 74 10.27 3.97 5.84
C ALA A 74 11.09 2.81 5.28
N ILE A 75 12.37 2.73 5.65
CA ILE A 75 13.28 1.68 5.15
C ILE A 75 12.82 0.29 5.63
N THR A 76 12.34 0.19 6.88
CA THR A 76 11.77 -1.07 7.39
C THR A 76 10.50 -1.46 6.64
N GLY A 77 9.61 -0.50 6.34
CA GLY A 77 8.41 -0.79 5.56
C GLY A 77 8.72 -1.33 4.17
N TYR A 78 9.68 -0.72 3.43
CA TYR A 78 10.10 -1.26 2.14
C TYR A 78 10.75 -2.64 2.23
N ALA A 79 11.60 -2.87 3.23
CA ALA A 79 12.22 -4.19 3.44
C ALA A 79 11.15 -5.28 3.69
N LEU A 80 10.11 -4.96 4.46
CA LEU A 80 8.98 -5.87 4.70
C LEU A 80 8.15 -6.11 3.45
N ILE A 81 7.86 -5.07 2.65
CA ILE A 81 7.16 -5.20 1.37
C ILE A 81 7.92 -6.14 0.43
N ALA A 82 9.24 -6.00 0.33
CA ALA A 82 10.06 -6.89 -0.49
C ALA A 82 10.04 -8.34 0.03
N LEU A 83 10.19 -8.55 1.34
CA LEU A 83 10.20 -9.88 1.95
C LEU A 83 8.86 -10.61 1.78
N GLN A 84 7.73 -9.91 1.99
CA GLN A 84 6.40 -10.49 1.84
C GLN A 84 6.02 -10.74 0.37
N ALA A 85 6.47 -9.89 -0.55
CA ALA A 85 6.28 -10.12 -1.99
C ALA A 85 7.00 -11.40 -2.46
N ALA A 86 8.08 -11.80 -1.77
CA ALA A 86 8.78 -13.07 -1.97
C ALA A 86 8.24 -14.23 -1.09
N GLY A 87 7.05 -14.07 -0.50
CA GLY A 87 6.37 -15.14 0.27
C GLY A 87 6.89 -15.37 1.69
N ASN A 88 7.64 -14.43 2.28
CA ASN A 88 8.05 -14.52 3.68
C ASN A 88 7.07 -13.76 4.58
N LEU A 89 6.46 -14.45 5.54
CA LEU A 89 5.49 -13.88 6.50
C LEU A 89 6.01 -14.03 7.94
N PRO A 90 5.45 -13.31 8.95
CA PRO A 90 5.86 -13.45 10.34
C PRO A 90 5.78 -14.91 10.84
N GLY A 91 6.93 -15.54 11.02
CA GLY A 91 7.03 -16.95 11.44
C GLY A 91 6.97 -17.99 10.31
N GLU A 92 6.82 -17.57 9.06
CA GLU A 92 6.71 -18.46 7.89
C GLU A 92 7.77 -18.15 6.82
N GLY A 93 8.19 -19.18 6.10
CA GLY A 93 9.26 -19.08 5.09
C GLY A 93 10.66 -18.93 5.68
N PRO A 94 11.71 -18.97 4.83
CA PRO A 94 13.11 -18.94 5.26
C PRO A 94 13.48 -17.70 6.10
N HIS A 95 12.80 -16.57 5.86
CA HIS A 95 13.03 -15.31 6.56
C HIS A 95 11.92 -14.92 7.53
N GLY A 96 11.07 -15.86 7.95
CA GLY A 96 9.90 -15.53 8.78
C GLY A 96 10.23 -14.89 10.14
N LYS A 97 11.37 -15.25 10.75
CA LYS A 97 11.88 -14.58 11.96
C LYS A 97 12.27 -13.12 11.69
N THR A 98 12.87 -12.86 10.54
CA THR A 98 13.28 -11.52 10.09
C THR A 98 12.04 -10.65 9.86
N VAL A 99 11.05 -11.18 9.15
CA VAL A 99 9.76 -10.48 8.92
C VAL A 99 9.07 -10.18 10.25
N LYS A 100 9.00 -11.15 11.17
CA LYS A 100 8.40 -10.94 12.49
C LYS A 100 9.08 -9.81 13.26
N LYS A 101 10.41 -9.76 13.30
CA LYS A 101 11.15 -8.68 13.98
C LYS A 101 10.89 -7.30 13.35
N GLY A 102 10.81 -7.22 12.03
CA GLY A 102 10.47 -5.97 11.33
C GLY A 102 9.05 -5.50 11.61
N MET A 103 8.10 -6.43 11.59
CA MET A 103 6.72 -6.18 11.98
C MET A 103 6.64 -5.66 13.42
N ASP A 104 7.27 -6.36 14.37
CA ASP A 104 7.28 -5.97 15.78
C ASP A 104 7.90 -4.57 15.97
N TYR A 105 8.98 -4.25 15.25
CA TYR A 105 9.57 -2.91 15.23
C TYR A 105 8.55 -1.84 14.83
N LEU A 106 7.86 -1.99 13.68
CA LEU A 106 6.87 -1.00 13.24
C LEU A 106 5.70 -0.85 14.22
N LEU A 107 5.22 -1.95 14.80
CA LEU A 107 4.14 -1.92 15.80
C LEU A 107 4.58 -1.19 17.08
N ASN A 108 5.83 -1.36 17.49
CA ASN A 108 6.40 -0.72 18.69
C ASN A 108 6.72 0.76 18.48
N GLU A 109 7.14 1.15 17.28
CA GLU A 109 7.39 2.56 16.94
C GLU A 109 6.12 3.41 16.88
N MET A 110 4.95 2.78 16.70
CA MET A 110 3.69 3.50 16.61
C MET A 110 3.17 3.93 17.99
N GLY A 111 3.15 5.24 18.21
CA GLY A 111 2.58 5.89 19.38
C GLY A 111 1.05 5.75 19.52
N PRO A 112 0.49 6.18 20.66
CA PRO A 112 -0.95 6.11 20.91
C PRO A 112 -1.78 7.01 19.97
N ASP A 113 -1.18 8.07 19.44
CA ASP A 113 -1.74 8.97 18.43
C ASP A 113 -1.73 8.38 17.01
N GLY A 114 -1.19 7.18 16.83
CA GLY A 114 -1.06 6.51 15.54
C GLY A 114 0.15 6.95 14.71
N ILE A 115 0.99 7.86 15.21
CA ILE A 115 2.20 8.31 14.51
C ILE A 115 3.34 7.30 14.76
N TYR A 116 4.12 6.97 13.73
CA TYR A 116 5.37 6.20 13.90
C TYR A 116 6.56 7.10 14.29
N GLY A 117 7.31 6.67 15.32
CA GLY A 117 8.62 7.21 15.67
C GLY A 117 8.63 8.61 16.33
N ALA A 118 9.84 9.12 16.58
CA ALA A 118 10.05 10.40 17.26
C ALA A 118 9.72 11.61 16.34
N ARG A 119 8.97 12.57 16.88
CA ARG A 119 8.42 13.78 16.22
C ARG A 119 9.47 14.83 15.77
N ALA A 120 10.68 14.44 15.38
CA ALA A 120 11.77 15.36 15.05
C ALA A 120 12.14 15.47 13.54
N SER A 121 11.69 14.57 12.66
CA SER A 121 12.19 14.47 11.26
C SER A 121 11.49 15.34 10.20
N GLY A 122 10.34 15.95 10.52
CA GLY A 122 9.63 16.87 9.62
C GLY A 122 8.96 16.26 8.37
N GLN A 123 9.27 15.01 7.99
CA GLN A 123 8.74 14.27 6.83
C GLN A 123 8.02 12.95 7.18
N TYR A 124 7.26 12.96 8.27
CA TYR A 124 6.58 11.79 8.85
C TYR A 124 5.72 11.00 7.86
N MET A 125 4.99 11.70 6.99
CA MET A 125 3.95 11.05 6.19
C MET A 125 4.48 10.12 5.10
N TYR A 126 5.73 10.30 4.63
CA TYR A 126 6.36 9.31 3.75
C TYR A 126 6.52 7.97 4.46
N GLY A 127 7.24 7.95 5.58
CA GLY A 127 7.45 6.75 6.37
C GLY A 127 6.15 6.18 6.93
N HIS A 128 5.20 7.04 7.33
CA HIS A 128 3.89 6.63 7.79
C HIS A 128 3.11 5.86 6.71
N GLY A 129 3.06 6.38 5.49
CA GLY A 129 2.42 5.71 4.36
C GLY A 129 3.07 4.35 4.09
N ILE A 130 4.40 4.32 3.94
CA ILE A 130 5.15 3.10 3.61
C ILE A 130 4.99 2.01 4.68
N ALA A 131 5.14 2.36 5.97
CA ALA A 131 4.95 1.41 7.05
C ALA A 131 3.50 0.91 7.14
N THR A 132 2.52 1.77 6.85
CA THR A 132 1.11 1.39 6.85
C THR A 132 0.75 0.48 5.67
N ILE A 133 1.37 0.67 4.50
CA ILE A 133 1.27 -0.29 3.38
C ILE A 133 1.77 -1.66 3.82
N ALA A 134 3.00 -1.73 4.37
CA ALA A 134 3.60 -2.98 4.82
C ALA A 134 2.73 -3.71 5.85
N LEU A 135 2.23 -3.00 6.87
CA LEU A 135 1.34 -3.58 7.88
C LEU A 135 -0.03 -3.96 7.31
N GLY A 136 -0.58 -3.19 6.37
CA GLY A 136 -1.84 -3.49 5.70
C GLY A 136 -1.77 -4.79 4.90
N GLU A 137 -0.70 -4.95 4.12
CA GLU A 137 -0.45 -6.18 3.34
C GLU A 137 -0.16 -7.39 4.22
N LEU A 138 0.65 -7.22 5.27
CA LEU A 138 0.89 -8.27 6.26
C LEU A 138 -0.42 -8.69 6.95
N TYR A 139 -1.26 -7.72 7.33
CA TYR A 139 -2.55 -8.03 7.96
C TYR A 139 -3.49 -8.75 6.98
N GLY A 140 -3.53 -8.33 5.71
CA GLY A 140 -4.31 -8.99 4.67
C GLY A 140 -3.95 -10.47 4.52
N GLN A 141 -2.65 -10.81 4.61
CA GLN A 141 -2.15 -12.17 4.45
C GLN A 141 -2.24 -13.02 5.73
N THR A 142 -2.07 -12.41 6.91
CA THR A 142 -1.92 -13.16 8.18
C THR A 142 -3.12 -13.07 9.11
N GLN A 143 -3.97 -12.04 8.96
CA GLN A 143 -5.02 -11.67 9.91
C GLN A 143 -4.53 -11.55 11.37
N SER A 144 -3.26 -11.16 11.57
CA SER A 144 -2.64 -11.03 12.89
C SER A 144 -3.41 -10.05 13.80
N LYS A 145 -3.84 -10.55 14.97
CA LYS A 145 -4.53 -9.75 16.00
C LYS A 145 -3.68 -8.61 16.56
N ALA A 146 -2.35 -8.72 16.47
CA ALA A 146 -1.43 -7.67 16.91
C ALA A 146 -1.41 -6.48 15.94
N ILE A 147 -1.63 -6.72 14.63
CA ILE A 147 -1.55 -5.68 13.61
C ILE A 147 -2.82 -4.82 13.59
N ARG A 148 -4.00 -5.44 13.64
CA ARG A 148 -5.27 -4.74 13.39
C ARG A 148 -5.47 -3.46 14.20
N PRO A 149 -5.31 -3.44 15.54
CA PRO A 149 -5.53 -2.21 16.31
C PRO A 149 -4.54 -1.09 15.96
N LYS A 150 -3.31 -1.44 15.57
CA LYS A 150 -2.27 -0.49 15.16
C LYS A 150 -2.56 0.04 13.75
N LEU A 151 -2.92 -0.84 12.82
CA LEU A 151 -3.32 -0.47 11.46
C LEU A 151 -4.53 0.47 11.45
N GLU A 152 -5.58 0.19 12.23
CA GLU A 152 -6.74 1.07 12.34
C GLU A 152 -6.38 2.48 12.85
N ARG A 153 -5.43 2.59 13.79
CA ARG A 153 -4.94 3.90 14.25
C ARG A 153 -4.15 4.64 13.18
N ALA A 154 -3.26 3.95 12.47
CA ALA A 154 -2.51 4.56 11.37
C ALA A 154 -3.43 5.08 10.26
N ILE A 155 -4.47 4.31 9.93
CA ILE A 155 -5.48 4.69 8.93
C ILE A 155 -6.32 5.88 9.40
N LYS A 156 -6.74 5.91 10.68
CA LYS A 156 -7.42 7.07 11.28
C LYS A 156 -6.57 8.34 11.16
N LEU A 157 -5.26 8.26 11.42
CA LEU A 157 -4.35 9.40 11.24
C LEU A 157 -4.29 9.86 9.77
N ILE A 158 -4.17 8.93 8.82
CA ILE A 158 -4.18 9.25 7.38
C ILE A 158 -5.48 9.98 7.02
N ILE A 159 -6.63 9.44 7.41
CA ILE A 159 -7.93 10.06 7.13
C ILE A 159 -8.01 11.47 7.75
N ALA A 160 -7.60 11.63 9.01
CA ALA A 160 -7.69 12.90 9.74
C ALA A 160 -6.73 13.98 9.22
N SER A 161 -5.68 13.61 8.50
CA SER A 161 -4.67 14.53 7.98
C SER A 161 -4.88 14.93 6.52
N GLN A 162 -5.91 14.38 5.84
CA GLN A 162 -6.23 14.78 4.47
C GLN A 162 -6.65 16.25 4.43
N ASN A 163 -6.04 17.04 3.54
CA ASN A 163 -6.40 18.45 3.40
C ASN A 163 -7.71 18.64 2.62
N SER A 164 -8.21 19.88 2.57
CA SER A 164 -9.44 20.23 1.84
C SER A 164 -9.36 20.04 0.32
N GLN A 165 -8.16 19.94 -0.25
CA GLN A 165 -7.95 19.62 -1.67
C GLN A 165 -8.01 18.11 -1.94
N GLY A 166 -7.88 17.28 -0.90
CA GLY A 166 -7.92 15.82 -0.97
C GLY A 166 -6.57 15.12 -0.91
N GLY A 167 -5.46 15.84 -0.72
CA GLY A 167 -4.12 15.26 -0.67
C GLY A 167 -3.45 15.35 0.70
N TRP A 168 -2.19 14.91 0.76
CA TRP A 168 -1.35 14.90 1.96
C TRP A 168 0.04 15.47 1.67
N ARG A 169 0.71 15.95 2.72
CA ARG A 169 2.10 16.42 2.68
C ARG A 169 2.89 15.88 3.87
N TYR A 170 4.10 16.37 4.07
CA TYR A 170 5.14 15.83 4.95
C TYR A 170 4.76 15.67 6.43
N ARG A 171 3.79 16.45 6.93
CA ARG A 171 3.32 16.38 8.32
C ARG A 171 1.86 15.95 8.36
N PRO A 172 1.42 15.27 9.44
CA PRO A 172 0.01 14.91 9.63
C PRO A 172 -0.82 16.15 10.01
N MET A 173 -0.92 17.11 9.10
CA MET A 173 -1.56 18.40 9.27
C MET A 173 -2.43 18.71 8.05
N VAL A 174 -3.64 19.20 8.31
CA VAL A 174 -4.62 19.62 7.29
C VAL A 174 -4.21 20.99 6.74
N ARG A 175 -3.15 21.04 5.92
CA ARG A 175 -2.62 22.31 5.39
C ARG A 175 -2.36 22.28 3.90
N ASP A 176 -1.66 21.26 3.42
CA ASP A 176 -1.04 21.26 2.10
C ASP A 176 -0.94 19.83 1.58
N ALA A 177 -0.67 19.68 0.29
CA ALA A 177 -0.60 18.40 -0.39
C ALA A 177 0.42 18.40 -1.53
N ASP A 178 1.01 17.23 -1.79
CA ASP A 178 1.68 16.92 -3.05
C ASP A 178 1.40 15.48 -3.50
N ILE A 179 1.65 15.19 -4.78
CA ILE A 179 1.48 13.85 -5.35
C ILE A 179 2.36 12.80 -4.67
N SER A 180 3.59 13.16 -4.31
CA SER A 180 4.61 12.23 -3.79
C SER A 180 4.25 11.63 -2.44
N VAL A 181 3.59 12.38 -1.56
CA VAL A 181 3.07 11.84 -0.29
C VAL A 181 1.68 11.25 -0.47
N THR A 182 0.85 11.86 -1.33
CA THR A 182 -0.54 11.43 -1.56
C THR A 182 -0.60 10.00 -2.08
N VAL A 183 0.27 9.60 -3.02
CA VAL A 183 0.30 8.23 -3.55
C VAL A 183 0.51 7.19 -2.45
N LEU A 184 1.44 7.42 -1.52
CA LEU A 184 1.72 6.48 -0.42
C LEU A 184 0.53 6.35 0.54
N GLN A 185 -0.18 7.45 0.79
CA GLN A 185 -1.38 7.41 1.63
C GLN A 185 -2.52 6.67 0.93
N VAL A 186 -2.71 6.89 -0.37
CA VAL A 186 -3.71 6.21 -1.18
C VAL A 186 -3.47 4.70 -1.21
N VAL A 187 -2.21 4.27 -1.40
CA VAL A 187 -1.85 2.85 -1.39
C VAL A 187 -2.04 2.24 0.00
N ALA A 188 -1.67 2.96 1.07
CA ALA A 188 -1.92 2.52 2.45
C ALA A 188 -3.42 2.32 2.73
N LEU A 189 -4.26 3.28 2.31
CA LEU A 189 -5.71 3.19 2.42
C LEU A 189 -6.26 2.00 1.62
N ARG A 190 -5.72 1.73 0.42
CA ARG A 190 -6.11 0.57 -0.37
C ARG A 190 -5.71 -0.75 0.28
N ALA A 191 -4.47 -0.85 0.79
CA ALA A 191 -3.99 -2.05 1.49
C ALA A 191 -4.88 -2.36 2.70
N ALA A 192 -5.23 -1.35 3.49
CA ALA A 192 -6.15 -1.49 4.62
C ALA A 192 -7.56 -1.92 4.19
N LYS A 193 -8.13 -1.29 3.16
CA LYS A 193 -9.45 -1.66 2.62
C LYS A 193 -9.47 -3.09 2.09
N ASN A 194 -8.43 -3.52 1.37
CA ASN A 194 -8.28 -4.90 0.91
C ASN A 194 -8.20 -5.92 2.06
N ALA A 195 -7.65 -5.51 3.20
CA ALA A 195 -7.54 -6.35 4.40
C ALA A 195 -8.78 -6.32 5.31
N GLY A 196 -9.85 -5.63 4.91
CA GLY A 196 -11.11 -5.55 5.67
C GLY A 196 -11.12 -4.50 6.79
N VAL A 197 -10.26 -3.47 6.69
CA VAL A 197 -10.32 -2.28 7.54
C VAL A 197 -11.20 -1.21 6.87
N ASP A 198 -12.08 -0.59 7.66
CA ASP A 198 -12.99 0.43 7.15
C ASP A 198 -12.24 1.69 6.70
N VAL A 199 -12.45 2.05 5.44
CA VAL A 199 -11.93 3.28 4.83
C VAL A 199 -13.10 4.02 4.16
N PRO A 200 -13.43 5.25 4.61
CA PRO A 200 -14.51 6.02 4.03
C PRO A 200 -14.30 6.30 2.55
N GLN A 201 -15.31 6.01 1.72
CA GLN A 201 -15.21 6.22 0.26
C GLN A 201 -14.92 7.69 -0.09
N ARG A 202 -15.49 8.64 0.65
CA ARG A 202 -15.22 10.08 0.49
C ARG A 202 -13.73 10.43 0.53
N THR A 203 -12.93 9.73 1.35
CA THR A 203 -11.49 9.99 1.48
C THR A 203 -10.77 9.60 0.19
N ILE A 204 -11.18 8.47 -0.41
CA ILE A 204 -10.65 7.99 -1.70
C ILE A 204 -11.07 8.94 -2.83
N ASP A 205 -12.35 9.33 -2.87
CA ASP A 205 -12.87 10.21 -3.92
C ASP A 205 -12.18 11.58 -3.90
N ASN A 206 -11.92 12.13 -2.72
CA ASN A 206 -11.15 13.36 -2.55
C ASN A 206 -9.70 13.19 -3.03
N ALA A 207 -9.06 12.06 -2.72
CA ALA A 207 -7.69 11.79 -3.20
C ALA A 207 -7.65 11.68 -4.73
N VAL A 208 -8.62 11.01 -5.34
CA VAL A 208 -8.77 10.96 -6.80
C VAL A 208 -8.93 12.37 -7.37
N LYS A 209 -9.80 13.20 -6.79
CA LYS A 209 -9.99 14.59 -7.23
C LYS A 209 -8.68 15.38 -7.18
N TYR A 210 -7.92 15.25 -6.09
CA TYR A 210 -6.61 15.90 -5.95
C TYR A 210 -5.62 15.44 -7.03
N VAL A 211 -5.49 14.12 -7.23
CA VAL A 211 -4.58 13.55 -8.23
C VAL A 211 -4.94 14.04 -9.62
N LYS A 212 -6.22 14.06 -9.98
CA LYS A 212 -6.69 14.59 -11.27
C LYS A 212 -6.41 16.08 -11.43
N ALA A 213 -6.52 16.87 -10.37
CA ALA A 213 -6.18 18.30 -10.39
C ALA A 213 -4.68 18.55 -10.65
N CYS A 214 -3.81 17.57 -10.41
CA CYS A 214 -2.38 17.66 -10.72
C CYS A 214 -2.06 17.33 -12.18
N HIS A 215 -3.04 16.94 -13.01
CA HIS A 215 -2.82 16.68 -14.43
C HIS A 215 -2.55 17.97 -15.19
N ASN A 216 -1.50 17.97 -16.01
CA ASN A 216 -1.15 19.06 -16.91
C ASN A 216 -1.71 18.76 -18.32
N SER A 217 -2.74 19.49 -18.73
CA SER A 217 -3.47 19.25 -19.98
C SER A 217 -2.61 19.38 -21.24
N SER A 218 -1.62 20.28 -21.24
CA SER A 218 -0.78 20.55 -22.41
C SER A 218 0.24 19.44 -22.68
N SER A 219 0.76 18.79 -21.63
CA SER A 219 1.74 17.72 -21.76
C SER A 219 1.16 16.31 -21.65
N GLY A 220 0.01 16.15 -20.98
CA GLY A 220 -0.54 14.84 -20.61
C GLY A 220 0.11 14.21 -19.36
N GLY A 221 1.16 14.83 -18.80
CA GLY A 221 1.80 14.40 -17.56
C GLY A 221 1.14 14.98 -16.31
N PHE A 222 1.67 14.64 -15.14
CA PHE A 222 1.22 15.16 -13.85
C PHE A 222 2.30 15.94 -13.13
N SER A 223 1.87 16.86 -12.29
CA SER A 223 2.68 17.82 -11.55
C SER A 223 2.70 17.50 -10.05
N TYR A 224 3.62 18.07 -9.27
CA TYR A 224 3.66 17.79 -7.82
C TYR A 224 2.43 18.36 -7.11
N GLN A 225 2.03 19.55 -7.56
CA GLN A 225 0.85 20.26 -7.11
C GLN A 225 0.10 20.81 -8.33
N PRO A 226 -1.22 21.06 -8.24
CA PRO A 226 -1.99 21.67 -9.31
C PRO A 226 -1.33 22.96 -9.82
N GLY A 227 -1.29 23.13 -11.14
CA GLY A 227 -0.72 24.33 -11.78
C GLY A 227 0.82 24.38 -11.88
N SER A 228 1.56 23.38 -11.39
CA SER A 228 3.02 23.30 -11.55
C SER A 228 3.44 22.49 -12.79
N SER A 229 4.74 22.42 -13.08
CA SER A 229 5.27 21.68 -14.24
C SER A 229 5.12 20.16 -14.09
N PRO A 230 4.90 19.41 -15.19
CA PRO A 230 4.73 17.96 -15.21
C PRO A 230 6.08 17.23 -15.26
N GLY A 231 6.13 15.96 -14.85
CA GLY A 231 7.40 15.23 -14.73
C GLY A 231 7.21 13.73 -14.52
N PHE A 232 8.27 12.95 -14.76
CA PHE A 232 8.16 11.49 -14.86
C PHE A 232 7.69 10.83 -13.56
N ALA A 233 8.41 11.00 -12.45
CA ALA A 233 8.11 10.30 -11.20
C ALA A 233 6.72 10.65 -10.63
N ARG A 234 6.33 11.93 -10.71
CA ARG A 234 5.00 12.42 -10.33
C ARG A 234 3.89 11.96 -11.28
N THR A 235 4.19 11.76 -12.57
CA THR A 235 3.26 11.11 -13.51
C THR A 235 3.05 9.65 -13.15
N ALA A 236 4.12 8.91 -12.86
CA ALA A 236 4.04 7.52 -12.42
C ALA A 236 3.22 7.38 -11.13
N ALA A 237 3.50 8.21 -10.12
CA ALA A 237 2.75 8.24 -8.86
C ALA A 237 1.26 8.54 -9.06
N ALA A 238 0.94 9.48 -9.96
CA ALA A 238 -0.45 9.85 -10.24
C ALA A 238 -1.22 8.72 -10.94
N ILE A 239 -0.67 8.12 -12.01
CA ILE A 239 -1.36 7.02 -12.69
C ILE A 239 -1.51 5.80 -11.78
N TYR A 240 -0.50 5.50 -10.95
CA TYR A 240 -0.58 4.43 -9.98
C TYR A 240 -1.68 4.70 -8.94
N SER A 241 -1.77 5.94 -8.42
CA SER A 241 -2.86 6.34 -7.51
C SER A 241 -4.24 6.11 -8.12
N LEU A 242 -4.44 6.51 -9.39
CA LEU A 242 -5.72 6.30 -10.08
C LEU A 242 -6.04 4.81 -10.22
N GLN A 243 -5.08 3.99 -10.63
CA GLN A 243 -5.27 2.55 -10.77
C GLN A 243 -5.55 1.85 -9.44
N VAL A 244 -4.85 2.23 -8.37
CA VAL A 244 -5.06 1.73 -6.99
C VAL A 244 -6.47 2.06 -6.49
N CYS A 245 -6.99 3.22 -6.89
CA CYS A 245 -8.37 3.64 -6.64
C CYS A 245 -9.42 2.96 -7.56
N GLY A 246 -9.02 2.04 -8.44
CA GLY A 246 -9.91 1.31 -9.33
C GLY A 246 -10.25 2.00 -10.65
N LEU A 247 -9.57 3.11 -10.97
CA LEU A 247 -9.79 3.90 -12.18
C LEU A 247 -8.88 3.42 -13.33
N TYR A 248 -8.91 2.12 -13.62
CA TYR A 248 -7.99 1.48 -14.58
C TYR A 248 -8.11 2.05 -16.00
N ASP A 249 -9.34 2.31 -16.45
CA ASP A 249 -9.66 2.79 -17.81
C ASP A 249 -9.83 4.32 -17.88
N ASP A 250 -9.41 5.04 -16.83
CA ASP A 250 -9.53 6.50 -16.82
C ASP A 250 -8.66 7.12 -17.94
N PRO A 251 -9.19 8.05 -18.76
CA PRO A 251 -8.43 8.66 -19.84
C PRO A 251 -7.11 9.32 -19.39
N LEU A 252 -7.03 9.77 -18.13
CA LEU A 252 -5.81 10.37 -17.60
C LEU A 252 -4.72 9.33 -17.28
N VAL A 253 -5.09 8.08 -16.99
CA VAL A 253 -4.12 6.97 -16.90
C VAL A 253 -3.47 6.75 -18.26
N LEU A 254 -4.26 6.71 -19.34
CA LEU A 254 -3.72 6.56 -20.69
C LEU A 254 -2.82 7.74 -21.09
N LYS A 255 -3.22 8.98 -20.80
CA LYS A 255 -2.42 10.18 -21.09
C LYS A 255 -1.10 10.17 -20.32
N GLY A 256 -1.15 9.86 -19.02
CA GLY A 256 0.04 9.75 -18.19
C GLY A 256 0.99 8.64 -18.68
N SER A 257 0.46 7.48 -19.07
CA SER A 257 1.26 6.39 -19.64
C SER A 257 1.96 6.81 -20.95
N LYS A 258 1.26 7.51 -21.85
CA LYS A 258 1.87 8.06 -23.07
C LYS A 258 2.98 9.07 -22.75
N TYR A 259 2.76 9.92 -21.75
CA TYR A 259 3.79 10.84 -21.26
C TYR A 259 5.03 10.09 -20.76
N LEU A 260 4.86 9.04 -19.95
CA LEU A 260 6.00 8.24 -19.44
C LEU A 260 6.78 7.58 -20.59
N ILE A 261 6.09 6.96 -21.55
CA ILE A 261 6.74 6.32 -22.71
C ILE A 261 7.54 7.34 -23.52
N ALA A 262 6.95 8.50 -23.82
CA ALA A 262 7.61 9.54 -24.60
C ALA A 262 8.79 10.21 -23.89
N ASN A 263 8.82 10.18 -22.55
CA ASN A 263 9.85 10.85 -21.74
C ASN A 263 10.81 9.86 -21.05
N HIS A 264 10.71 8.56 -21.33
CA HIS A 264 11.61 7.57 -20.76
C HIS A 264 13.02 7.73 -21.36
N ARG A 265 14.04 7.78 -20.49
CA ARG A 265 15.45 7.76 -20.88
C ARG A 265 16.16 6.68 -20.09
N SER A 266 16.96 5.86 -20.77
CA SER A 266 17.70 4.73 -20.16
C SER A 266 18.74 5.14 -19.13
N SER A 267 19.19 6.39 -19.16
CA SER A 267 20.17 6.95 -18.23
C SER A 267 19.56 7.66 -17.01
N GLN A 268 18.23 7.72 -16.90
CA GLN A 268 17.59 8.43 -15.80
C GLN A 268 17.30 7.51 -14.62
N GLU A 269 17.68 7.98 -13.44
CA GLU A 269 17.22 7.44 -12.17
C GLU A 269 15.88 8.08 -11.79
N TRP A 270 14.96 7.26 -11.27
CA TRP A 270 13.62 7.70 -10.91
C TRP A 270 13.32 7.36 -9.45
N TYR A 271 12.64 8.26 -8.75
CA TYR A 271 12.06 7.95 -7.46
C TYR A 271 10.90 6.97 -7.64
N VAL A 272 10.92 5.88 -6.88
CA VAL A 272 9.83 4.89 -6.84
C VAL A 272 8.87 5.27 -5.73
N TYR A 273 7.58 5.31 -6.05
CA TYR A 273 6.50 5.56 -5.11
C TYR A 273 5.57 4.36 -5.08
N GLY A 274 5.71 3.52 -4.05
CA GLY A 274 5.03 2.22 -3.97
C GLY A 274 5.90 1.11 -4.53
#